data_AF-X6N5V4-F1
#
_entry.id   AF-X6N5V4-F1
#
_cell.length_a   1.000
_cell.length_b   1.000
_cell.length_c   1.000
_cell.angle_alpha   90.00
_cell.angle_beta   90.00
_cell.angle_gamma   90.00
#
_symmetry.space_group_name_H-M   'P 1'
#
loop_
_entity.id
_entity.type
_entity.pdbx_description
1 polymer ?
#
loop_
_entity_poly.entity_id
_entity_poly.type
_entity_poly.pdbx_seq_one_letter_code
_entity_poly.pdbx_strand_id
1 'polypeptide(L)'
;CDYEHIHDVIADGTESNASQEAAKRQWDIYKLWKRYKKKGKKKLDQRKILSRYVKSNATAAEVDLSNQLHKIDLFVHYYKEHINLPQYLPAFIQNFCADLNMLECFDHKSLKDIGVLSTVHQKFIHNQFQKFILEHKEFKHWLKRELQLPQYIEQFENCGVFRFKDLQQLVTTTTDLRRVLQIRNRQHFHIIQRAIQQQFTGLSTIYQYSYLFFILCLAEMSQKKKKKNETIQITGKRNAVQQQSPIQPPMTAPRNTSEQIQQTRKENTMIDAKLQHCTKLNTEITTIMTQKKLVMAIGNIKIQNFKKKTQKIL
;
A
#
# COMPACT_ATOMS: atom_id res chain seq x y z
N CYS A 1 22.70 -33.87 9.83
CA CYS A 1 21.50 -34.56 10.36
C CYS A 1 21.01 -35.49 9.28
N ASP A 2 21.50 -36.72 9.34
CA ASP A 2 21.23 -37.80 8.40
C ASP A 2 19.83 -38.37 8.68
N TYR A 3 19.02 -38.45 7.63
CA TYR A 3 17.56 -38.63 7.68
C TYR A 3 17.15 -40.03 7.18
N GLU A 4 18.01 -41.03 7.38
CA GLU A 4 17.80 -42.42 6.92
C GLU A 4 17.14 -43.32 7.99
N HIS A 5 16.67 -42.76 9.11
CA HIS A 5 16.15 -43.54 10.25
C HIS A 5 14.69 -43.31 10.63
N ILE A 6 13.88 -42.60 9.81
CA ILE A 6 12.45 -42.34 10.12
C ILE A 6 11.52 -43.13 9.18
N HIS A 7 11.89 -44.35 8.79
CA HIS A 7 11.01 -45.23 7.99
C HIS A 7 10.58 -46.52 8.71
N ASP A 8 11.06 -46.78 9.94
CA ASP A 8 10.77 -48.05 10.64
C ASP A 8 9.63 -47.95 11.68
N VAL A 9 8.86 -46.85 11.72
CA VAL A 9 7.84 -46.62 12.78
C VAL A 9 6.39 -46.56 12.27
N ILE A 10 6.12 -46.86 10.99
CA ILE A 10 4.74 -46.87 10.46
C ILE A 10 4.47 -48.22 9.79
N ALA A 11 4.28 -49.26 10.58
CA ALA A 11 3.93 -50.60 10.09
C ALA A 11 2.61 -51.17 10.64
N ASP A 12 1.97 -50.53 11.63
CA ASP A 12 0.69 -51.02 12.18
C ASP A 12 -0.40 -49.95 12.09
N GLY A 13 -1.15 -49.98 10.99
CA GLY A 13 -2.32 -49.13 10.80
C GLY A 13 -2.80 -49.18 9.35
N THR A 14 -4.01 -49.71 9.15
CA THR A 14 -4.75 -49.75 7.88
C THR A 14 -5.11 -48.35 7.39
N GLU A 15 -4.11 -47.56 7.00
CA GLU A 15 -4.36 -46.35 6.22
C GLU A 15 -4.79 -46.74 4.80
N SER A 16 -5.86 -46.10 4.31
CA SER A 16 -6.37 -46.37 2.96
C SER A 16 -5.27 -46.18 1.90
N ASN A 17 -5.27 -47.00 0.85
CA ASN A 17 -4.34 -46.88 -0.29
C ASN A 17 -4.24 -45.45 -0.85
N ALA A 18 -5.31 -44.65 -0.75
CA ALA A 18 -5.33 -43.25 -1.17
C ALA A 18 -4.42 -42.34 -0.30
N SER A 19 -4.33 -42.61 1.01
CA SER A 19 -3.42 -41.90 1.94
C SER A 19 -1.96 -42.19 1.59
N GLN A 20 -1.65 -43.46 1.35
CA GLN A 20 -0.30 -43.89 0.98
C GLN A 20 0.13 -43.35 -0.40
N GLU A 21 -0.77 -43.31 -1.38
CA GLU A 21 -0.48 -42.69 -2.68
C GLU A 21 -0.29 -41.17 -2.58
N ALA A 22 -1.07 -40.48 -1.75
CA ALA A 22 -0.89 -39.06 -1.50
C ALA A 22 0.47 -38.76 -0.85
N ALA A 23 0.83 -39.51 0.19
CA ALA A 23 2.12 -39.39 0.88
C ALA A 23 3.30 -39.69 -0.06
N LYS A 24 3.17 -40.72 -0.92
CA LYS A 24 4.18 -41.05 -1.93
C LYS A 24 4.36 -39.94 -2.96
N ARG A 25 3.25 -39.42 -3.52
CA ARG A 25 3.29 -38.27 -4.46
C ARG A 25 3.95 -37.05 -3.81
N GLN A 26 3.62 -36.77 -2.56
CA GLN A 26 4.20 -35.67 -1.78
C GLN A 26 5.71 -35.83 -1.53
N TRP A 27 6.16 -37.05 -1.22
CA TRP A 27 7.59 -37.35 -1.05
C TRP A 27 8.37 -37.16 -2.36
N ASP A 28 7.79 -37.55 -3.48
CA ASP A 28 8.41 -37.36 -4.79
C ASP A 28 8.48 -35.88 -5.18
N ILE A 29 7.50 -35.07 -4.80
CA ILE A 29 7.54 -33.60 -4.94
C ILE A 29 8.69 -33.00 -4.12
N TYR A 30 8.85 -33.42 -2.86
CA TYR A 30 9.94 -32.97 -2.00
C TYR A 30 11.32 -33.35 -2.58
N LYS A 31 11.49 -34.59 -3.07
CA LYS A 31 12.72 -35.02 -3.76
C LYS A 31 12.99 -34.17 -4.99
N LEU A 32 11.96 -33.86 -5.79
CA LEU A 32 12.08 -33.01 -6.97
C LEU A 32 12.57 -31.62 -6.57
N TRP A 33 11.95 -30.99 -5.58
CA TRP A 33 12.35 -29.68 -5.05
C TRP A 33 13.81 -29.69 -4.54
N LYS A 34 14.20 -30.73 -3.79
CA LYS A 34 15.58 -30.90 -3.29
C LYS A 34 16.59 -31.01 -4.45
N ARG A 35 16.26 -31.75 -5.51
CA ARG A 35 17.06 -31.84 -6.75
C ARG A 35 17.14 -30.50 -7.49
N TYR A 36 16.03 -29.76 -7.60
CA TYR A 36 15.96 -28.44 -8.21
C TYR A 36 16.83 -27.41 -7.47
N LYS A 37 16.77 -27.41 -6.13
CA LYS A 37 17.58 -26.54 -5.28
C LYS A 37 19.08 -26.82 -5.43
N LYS A 38 19.46 -28.10 -5.60
CA LYS A 38 20.86 -28.54 -5.79
C LYS A 38 21.45 -28.10 -7.15
N LYS A 39 20.63 -27.89 -8.19
CA LYS A 39 21.06 -27.39 -9.52
C LYS A 39 21.20 -25.86 -9.61
N GLY A 40 21.43 -25.18 -8.48
CA GLY A 40 21.52 -23.73 -8.40
C GLY A 40 22.55 -23.12 -9.37
N LYS A 41 22.08 -22.59 -10.51
CA LYS A 41 22.64 -21.45 -11.27
C LYS A 41 21.95 -21.20 -12.63
N LYS A 42 21.20 -22.15 -13.22
CA LYS A 42 20.46 -21.93 -14.49
C LYS A 42 19.04 -21.36 -14.32
N LYS A 43 18.80 -20.53 -13.30
CA LYS A 43 17.47 -20.25 -12.73
C LYS A 43 16.53 -19.34 -13.54
N LEU A 44 17.02 -18.55 -14.50
CA LEU A 44 16.14 -17.61 -15.22
C LEU A 44 15.59 -18.17 -16.53
N ASP A 45 16.40 -18.90 -17.30
CA ASP A 45 15.98 -19.47 -18.59
C ASP A 45 15.13 -20.73 -18.45
N GLN A 46 15.36 -21.55 -17.42
CA GLN A 46 14.57 -22.75 -17.19
C GLN A 46 13.14 -22.45 -16.73
N ARG A 47 12.90 -21.38 -15.95
CA ARG A 47 11.53 -20.93 -15.64
C ARG A 47 10.80 -20.47 -16.90
N LYS A 48 11.47 -19.78 -17.84
CA LYS A 48 10.88 -19.41 -19.13
C LYS A 48 10.56 -20.63 -20.00
N ILE A 49 11.45 -21.63 -20.04
CA ILE A 49 11.26 -22.87 -20.82
C ILE A 49 10.12 -23.73 -20.22
N LEU A 50 10.11 -23.96 -18.91
CA LEU A 50 9.01 -24.65 -18.22
C LEU A 50 7.68 -23.90 -18.39
N SER A 51 7.68 -22.57 -18.28
CA SER A 51 6.45 -21.79 -18.49
C SER A 51 5.90 -21.89 -19.92
N ARG A 52 6.75 -22.13 -20.93
CA ARG A 52 6.33 -22.34 -22.33
C ARG A 52 5.85 -23.77 -22.56
N TYR A 53 6.55 -24.76 -22.01
CA TYR A 53 6.21 -26.18 -22.18
C TYR A 53 4.93 -26.57 -21.41
N VAL A 54 4.78 -26.04 -20.19
CA VAL A 54 3.57 -26.25 -19.36
C VAL A 54 2.34 -25.62 -20.03
N LYS A 55 2.49 -24.47 -20.71
CA LYS A 55 1.37 -23.80 -21.38
C LYS A 55 0.83 -24.54 -22.60
N SER A 56 1.59 -25.47 -23.20
CA SER A 56 1.15 -26.16 -24.41
C SER A 56 0.58 -27.56 -24.17
N ASN A 57 0.99 -28.28 -23.10
CA ASN A 57 0.60 -29.67 -22.87
C ASN A 57 0.51 -30.10 -21.39
N ALA A 58 0.58 -29.17 -20.42
CA ALA A 58 0.54 -29.59 -19.02
C ALA A 58 -0.81 -30.19 -18.64
N THR A 59 -0.75 -31.31 -17.95
CA THR A 59 -1.92 -31.88 -17.30
C THR A 59 -2.40 -30.95 -16.18
N ALA A 60 -3.70 -30.98 -15.85
CA ALA A 60 -4.24 -30.18 -14.74
C ALA A 60 -3.48 -30.43 -13.42
N ALA A 61 -2.99 -31.66 -13.21
CA ALA A 61 -2.17 -32.04 -12.06
C ALA A 61 -0.81 -31.32 -12.00
N GLU A 62 -0.15 -31.11 -13.14
CA GLU A 62 1.13 -30.39 -13.19
C GLU A 62 0.96 -28.89 -12.92
N VAL A 63 -0.15 -28.30 -13.40
CA VAL A 63 -0.49 -26.91 -13.11
C VAL A 63 -0.76 -26.73 -11.61
N ASP A 64 -1.53 -27.62 -11.01
CA ASP A 64 -1.80 -27.59 -9.57
C ASP A 64 -0.52 -27.72 -8.74
N LEU A 65 0.34 -28.68 -9.10
CA LEU A 65 1.63 -28.86 -8.44
C LEU A 65 2.52 -27.61 -8.55
N SER A 66 2.57 -26.98 -9.72
CA SER A 66 3.32 -25.73 -9.93
C SER A 66 2.79 -24.61 -9.04
N ASN A 67 1.48 -24.52 -8.86
CA ASN A 67 0.86 -23.51 -7.99
C ASN A 67 1.18 -23.77 -6.52
N GLN A 68 1.13 -25.03 -6.07
CA GLN A 68 1.51 -25.41 -4.71
C GLN A 68 2.97 -25.08 -4.40
N LEU A 69 3.88 -25.42 -5.32
CA LEU A 69 5.31 -25.07 -5.18
C LEU A 69 5.53 -23.55 -5.14
N HIS A 70 4.76 -22.78 -5.92
CA HIS A 70 4.84 -21.33 -5.87
C HIS A 70 4.41 -20.76 -4.52
N LYS A 71 3.33 -21.27 -3.94
CA LYS A 71 2.85 -20.89 -2.60
C LYS A 71 3.90 -21.20 -1.52
N ILE A 72 4.53 -22.37 -1.59
CA ILE A 72 5.63 -22.73 -0.69
C ILE A 72 6.81 -21.77 -0.85
N ASP A 73 7.20 -21.44 -2.08
CA ASP A 73 8.29 -20.48 -2.34
C ASP A 73 7.99 -19.10 -1.73
N LEU A 74 6.74 -18.62 -1.82
CA LEU A 74 6.30 -17.35 -1.22
C LEU A 74 6.34 -17.40 0.31
N PHE A 75 5.83 -18.47 0.91
CA PHE A 75 5.90 -18.68 2.36
C PHE A 75 7.36 -18.71 2.85
N VAL A 76 8.22 -19.48 2.17
CA VAL A 76 9.65 -19.58 2.50
C VAL A 76 10.34 -18.21 2.42
N HIS A 77 9.99 -17.40 1.43
CA HIS A 77 10.54 -16.05 1.29
C HIS A 77 10.11 -15.15 2.46
N TYR A 78 8.81 -15.08 2.74
CA TYR A 78 8.26 -14.33 3.86
C TYR A 78 8.88 -14.76 5.20
N TYR A 79 8.92 -16.08 5.46
CA TYR A 79 9.42 -16.64 6.70
C TYR A 79 10.88 -16.25 6.95
N LYS A 80 11.72 -16.26 5.90
CA LYS A 80 13.12 -15.83 6.01
C LYS A 80 13.29 -14.34 6.24
N GLU A 81 12.49 -13.50 5.59
CA GLU A 81 12.60 -12.04 5.70
C GLU A 81 12.09 -11.53 7.05
N HIS A 82 10.96 -12.05 7.55
CA HIS A 82 10.25 -11.48 8.70
C HIS A 82 10.44 -12.26 10.00
N ILE A 83 10.53 -13.59 9.93
CA ILE A 83 10.66 -14.46 11.12
C ILE A 83 12.13 -14.82 11.38
N ASN A 84 12.88 -15.16 10.34
CA ASN A 84 14.30 -15.47 10.41
C ASN A 84 14.68 -16.55 11.46
N LEU A 85 13.83 -17.58 11.61
CA LEU A 85 14.09 -18.77 12.43
C LEU A 85 14.16 -20.02 11.54
N PRO A 86 15.17 -20.13 10.65
CA PRO A 86 15.21 -21.12 9.57
C PRO A 86 15.13 -22.58 10.04
N GLN A 87 15.48 -22.86 11.30
CA GLN A 87 15.40 -24.19 11.90
C GLN A 87 13.98 -24.77 11.96
N TYR A 88 12.94 -23.92 12.02
CA TYR A 88 11.54 -24.38 12.06
C TYR A 88 10.89 -24.46 10.68
N LEU A 89 11.51 -23.88 9.65
CA LEU A 89 10.96 -23.89 8.29
C LEU A 89 10.72 -25.31 7.73
N PRO A 90 11.60 -26.31 7.94
CA PRO A 90 11.32 -27.69 7.52
C PRO A 90 10.04 -28.26 8.11
N ALA A 91 9.72 -27.96 9.37
CA ALA A 91 8.50 -28.42 10.02
C ALA A 91 7.24 -27.91 9.32
N PHE A 92 7.20 -26.64 8.90
CA PHE A 92 6.06 -26.11 8.13
C PHE A 92 5.89 -26.80 6.77
N ILE A 93 7.01 -27.09 6.09
CA ILE A 93 6.99 -27.74 4.77
C ILE A 93 6.56 -29.21 4.91
N GLN A 94 7.09 -29.92 5.91
CA GLN A 94 6.80 -31.34 6.16
C GLN A 94 5.35 -31.55 6.59
N ASN A 95 4.78 -30.61 7.36
CA ASN A 95 3.37 -30.64 7.76
C ASN A 95 2.44 -29.97 6.72
N PHE A 96 2.92 -29.71 5.49
CA PHE A 96 2.15 -29.13 4.37
C PHE A 96 1.41 -27.83 4.70
N CYS A 97 1.95 -27.06 5.63
CA CYS A 97 1.33 -25.83 6.13
C CYS A 97 2.15 -24.57 5.77
N ALA A 98 3.08 -24.71 4.82
CA ALA A 98 3.87 -23.64 4.23
C ALA A 98 3.08 -22.87 3.13
N ASP A 99 1.90 -22.35 3.48
CA ASP A 99 1.08 -21.45 2.64
C ASP A 99 0.75 -20.19 3.44
N LEU A 100 0.93 -19.00 2.84
CA LEU A 100 0.60 -17.72 3.47
C LEU A 100 -0.89 -17.58 3.77
N ASN A 101 -1.76 -18.27 3.03
CA ASN A 101 -3.20 -18.27 3.28
C ASN A 101 -3.59 -19.10 4.51
N MET A 102 -2.71 -20.00 4.98
CA MET A 102 -2.96 -20.83 6.15
C MET A 102 -2.48 -20.18 7.45
N LEU A 103 -1.92 -18.97 7.40
CA LEU A 103 -1.40 -18.30 8.58
C LEU A 103 -2.46 -18.07 9.66
N GLU A 104 -3.72 -17.87 9.26
CA GLU A 104 -4.85 -17.69 10.19
C GLU A 104 -5.17 -18.95 11.02
N CYS A 105 -4.70 -20.12 10.58
CA CYS A 105 -4.96 -21.39 11.26
C CYS A 105 -3.98 -21.67 12.42
N PHE A 106 -2.93 -20.85 12.59
CA PHE A 106 -1.91 -21.10 13.60
C PHE A 106 -2.18 -20.33 14.90
N ASP A 107 -2.41 -21.10 15.95
CA ASP A 107 -2.33 -20.69 17.35
C ASP A 107 -1.06 -21.23 18.03
N HIS A 108 -0.90 -21.00 19.33
CA HIS A 108 0.26 -21.50 20.07
C HIS A 108 0.31 -23.04 20.14
N LYS A 109 -0.87 -23.69 20.15
CA LYS A 109 -0.98 -25.15 20.26
C LYS A 109 -0.56 -25.82 18.96
N SER A 110 -1.11 -25.39 17.83
CA SER A 110 -0.73 -25.87 16.50
C SER A 110 0.75 -25.62 16.19
N LEU A 111 1.33 -24.48 16.60
CA LEU A 111 2.77 -24.24 16.48
C LEU A 111 3.61 -25.25 17.28
N LYS A 112 3.13 -25.66 18.47
CA LYS A 112 3.76 -26.72 19.26
C LYS A 112 3.63 -28.07 18.54
N ASP A 113 2.46 -28.38 17.99
CA ASP A 113 2.16 -29.64 17.31
C ASP A 113 3.00 -29.85 16.05
N ILE A 114 3.33 -28.78 15.31
CA ILE A 114 4.25 -28.85 14.16
C ILE A 114 5.74 -28.93 14.58
N GLY A 115 6.07 -28.83 15.87
CA GLY A 115 7.43 -28.98 16.39
C GLY A 115 8.15 -27.70 16.83
N VAL A 116 7.46 -26.57 16.97
CA VAL A 116 8.05 -25.36 17.59
C VAL A 116 7.92 -25.47 19.11
N LEU A 117 8.87 -26.14 19.77
CA LEU A 117 8.78 -26.44 21.21
C LEU A 117 9.03 -25.23 22.13
N SER A 118 9.84 -24.26 21.70
CA SER A 118 10.16 -23.08 22.50
C SER A 118 8.97 -22.12 22.55
N THR A 119 8.45 -21.86 23.76
CA THR A 119 7.32 -20.94 23.99
C THR A 119 7.64 -19.51 23.55
N VAL A 120 8.89 -19.08 23.67
CA VAL A 120 9.36 -17.76 23.20
C VAL A 120 9.28 -17.68 21.67
N HIS A 121 9.74 -18.72 20.97
CA HIS A 121 9.66 -18.76 19.51
C HIS A 121 8.20 -18.90 19.02
N GLN A 122 7.36 -19.68 19.70
CA GLN A 122 5.93 -19.77 19.40
C GLN A 122 5.28 -18.38 19.44
N LYS A 123 5.45 -17.64 20.55
CA LYS A 123 4.91 -16.28 20.71
C LYS A 123 5.43 -15.35 19.62
N PHE A 124 6.72 -15.38 19.33
CA PHE A 124 7.33 -14.54 18.31
C PHE A 124 6.78 -14.84 16.91
N ILE A 125 6.73 -16.11 16.49
CA ILE A 125 6.18 -16.54 15.20
C ILE A 125 4.71 -16.16 15.09
N HIS A 126 3.91 -16.47 16.11
CA HIS A 126 2.50 -16.12 16.15
C HIS A 126 2.29 -14.61 16.00
N ASN A 127 3.06 -13.78 16.69
CA ASN A 127 2.97 -12.32 16.56
C ASN A 127 3.29 -11.84 15.14
N GLN A 128 4.29 -12.42 14.46
CA GLN A 128 4.59 -12.10 13.07
C GLN A 128 3.46 -12.52 12.13
N PHE A 129 2.85 -13.69 12.35
CA PHE A 129 1.69 -14.14 11.60
C PHE A 129 0.49 -13.21 11.80
N GLN A 130 0.19 -12.81 13.04
CA GLN A 130 -0.90 -11.86 13.32
C GLN A 130 -0.68 -10.52 12.62
N LYS A 131 0.55 -10.01 12.62
CA LYS A 131 0.90 -8.79 11.88
C LYS A 131 0.64 -8.93 10.38
N PHE A 132 1.08 -10.04 9.78
CA PHE A 132 0.82 -10.31 8.36
C PHE A 132 -0.67 -10.43 8.05
N ILE A 133 -1.44 -11.14 8.89
CA ILE A 133 -2.89 -11.31 8.72
C ILE A 133 -3.59 -9.96 8.73
N LEU A 134 -3.20 -9.04 9.62
CA LEU A 134 -3.75 -7.68 9.66
C LEU A 134 -3.43 -6.91 8.36
N GLU A 135 -2.17 -6.92 7.91
CA GLU A 135 -1.75 -6.27 6.66
C GLU A 135 -2.49 -6.86 5.43
N HIS A 136 -2.70 -8.18 5.41
CA HIS A 136 -3.44 -8.86 4.35
C HIS A 136 -4.93 -8.53 4.37
N LYS A 137 -5.55 -8.44 5.55
CA LYS A 137 -6.94 -8.00 5.72
C LYS A 137 -7.14 -6.57 5.25
N GLU A 138 -6.21 -5.68 5.55
CA GLU A 138 -6.23 -4.29 5.07
C GLU A 138 -6.17 -4.23 3.54
N PHE A 139 -5.25 -4.99 2.93
CA PHE A 139 -5.13 -5.07 1.47
C PHE A 139 -6.40 -5.65 0.80
N LYS A 140 -6.98 -6.71 1.38
CA LYS A 140 -8.27 -7.26 0.93
C LYS A 140 -9.40 -6.25 1.09
N HIS A 141 -9.43 -5.52 2.21
CA HIS A 141 -10.44 -4.49 2.45
C HIS A 141 -10.39 -3.39 1.39
N TRP A 142 -9.19 -2.91 1.07
CA TRP A 142 -8.94 -1.94 0.01
C TRP A 142 -9.50 -2.40 -1.35
N LEU A 143 -9.20 -3.65 -1.76
CA LEU A 143 -9.75 -4.22 -2.99
C LEU A 143 -11.28 -4.32 -2.97
N LYS A 144 -11.87 -4.75 -1.83
CA LYS A 144 -13.31 -4.98 -1.70
C LYS A 144 -14.12 -3.70 -1.60
N ARG A 145 -13.67 -2.73 -0.80
CA ARG A 145 -14.45 -1.56 -0.40
C ARG A 145 -14.07 -0.32 -1.19
N GLU A 146 -12.78 -0.03 -1.30
CA GLU A 146 -12.33 1.19 -1.96
C GLU A 146 -12.36 1.03 -3.49
N LEU A 147 -11.90 -0.11 -4.00
CA LEU A 147 -11.91 -0.37 -5.44
C LEU A 147 -13.18 -1.02 -5.96
N GLN A 148 -13.97 -1.67 -5.08
CA GLN A 148 -15.14 -2.45 -5.46
C GLN A 148 -14.82 -3.57 -6.47
N LEU A 149 -13.63 -4.17 -6.35
CA LEU A 149 -13.15 -5.22 -7.24
C LEU A 149 -12.70 -6.48 -6.47
N PRO A 150 -13.61 -7.12 -5.69
CA PRO A 150 -13.29 -8.33 -4.91
C PRO A 150 -12.79 -9.51 -5.76
N GLN A 151 -13.21 -9.61 -7.02
CA GLN A 151 -12.88 -10.71 -7.92
C GLN A 151 -11.39 -10.80 -8.27
N TYR A 152 -10.59 -9.77 -7.99
CA TYR A 152 -9.16 -9.77 -8.27
C TYR A 152 -8.29 -10.24 -7.09
N ILE A 153 -8.87 -10.46 -5.91
CA ILE A 153 -8.11 -10.86 -4.71
C ILE A 153 -7.27 -12.10 -4.98
N GLU A 154 -7.89 -13.17 -5.50
CA GLU A 154 -7.18 -14.41 -5.80
C GLU A 154 -6.08 -14.22 -6.84
N GLN A 155 -6.29 -13.32 -7.83
CA GLN A 155 -5.28 -13.00 -8.84
C GLN A 155 -4.06 -12.30 -8.23
N PHE A 156 -4.26 -11.38 -7.27
CA PHE A 156 -3.17 -10.76 -6.53
C PHE A 156 -2.42 -11.79 -5.68
N GLU A 157 -3.13 -12.65 -4.94
CA GLU A 157 -2.54 -13.70 -4.09
C GLU A 157 -1.74 -14.72 -4.93
N ASN A 158 -2.27 -15.13 -6.09
CA ASN A 158 -1.58 -16.00 -7.04
C ASN A 158 -0.34 -15.34 -7.67
N CYS A 159 -0.26 -14.00 -7.67
CA CYS A 159 0.94 -13.25 -8.06
C CYS A 159 1.91 -13.01 -6.89
N GLY A 160 1.61 -13.51 -5.69
CA GLY A 160 2.42 -13.28 -4.50
C GLY A 160 2.22 -11.92 -3.84
N VAL A 161 1.14 -11.21 -4.17
CA VAL A 161 0.82 -9.88 -3.60
C VAL A 161 -0.24 -10.04 -2.52
N PHE A 162 0.19 -10.05 -1.27
CA PHE A 162 -0.71 -10.17 -0.11
C PHE A 162 -0.90 -8.83 0.61
N ARG A 163 0.05 -7.91 0.48
CA ARG A 163 0.10 -6.65 1.24
C ARG A 163 0.46 -5.48 0.35
N PHE A 164 0.22 -4.27 0.83
CA PHE A 164 0.67 -3.05 0.15
C PHE A 164 2.18 -3.00 -0.10
N LYS A 165 3.01 -3.52 0.82
CA LYS A 165 4.47 -3.61 0.63
C LYS A 165 4.82 -4.45 -0.61
N ASP A 166 4.15 -5.59 -0.76
CA ASP A 166 4.36 -6.51 -1.89
C ASP A 166 3.92 -5.85 -3.21
N LEU A 167 2.79 -5.13 -3.18
CA LEU A 167 2.28 -4.35 -4.31
C LEU A 167 3.23 -3.22 -4.71
N GLN A 168 3.78 -2.48 -3.74
CA GLN A 168 4.75 -1.41 -3.99
C GLN A 168 6.01 -1.95 -4.67
N GLN A 169 6.52 -3.10 -4.19
CA GLN A 169 7.67 -3.77 -4.78
C GLN A 169 7.38 -4.23 -6.21
N LEU A 170 6.18 -4.79 -6.45
CA LEU A 170 5.77 -5.21 -7.79
C LEU A 170 5.74 -4.04 -8.78
N VAL A 171 5.15 -2.91 -8.37
CA VAL A 171 5.05 -1.69 -9.18
C VAL A 171 6.43 -1.09 -9.47
N THR A 172 7.35 -1.16 -8.50
CA THR A 172 8.71 -0.64 -8.65
C THR A 172 9.56 -1.50 -9.59
N THR A 173 9.34 -2.81 -9.59
CA THR A 173 10.18 -3.78 -10.33
C THR A 173 9.68 -4.06 -11.74
N THR A 174 8.37 -3.96 -11.98
CA THR A 174 7.74 -4.40 -13.23
C THR A 174 7.27 -3.22 -14.06
N THR A 175 7.69 -3.17 -15.33
CA THR A 175 7.24 -2.15 -16.29
C THR A 175 5.83 -2.39 -16.84
N ASP A 176 5.33 -3.63 -16.78
CA ASP A 176 4.00 -4.02 -17.29
C ASP A 176 3.18 -4.77 -16.21
N LEU A 177 2.61 -4.00 -15.29
CA LEU A 177 1.76 -4.50 -14.20
C LEU A 177 0.54 -5.28 -14.72
N ARG A 178 0.00 -4.90 -15.89
CA ARG A 178 -1.18 -5.53 -16.47
C ARG A 178 -0.90 -6.99 -16.83
N ARG A 179 0.26 -7.24 -17.45
CA ARG A 179 0.68 -8.59 -17.82
C ARG A 179 0.95 -9.46 -16.61
N VAL A 180 1.54 -8.92 -15.55
CA VAL A 180 1.82 -9.70 -14.32
C VAL A 180 0.54 -10.10 -13.62
N LEU A 181 -0.37 -9.14 -13.37
CA LEU A 181 -1.64 -9.41 -12.69
C LEU A 181 -2.66 -10.14 -13.59
N GLN A 182 -2.38 -10.26 -14.89
CA GLN A 182 -3.24 -10.91 -15.89
C GLN A 182 -4.66 -10.31 -15.98
N ILE A 183 -4.81 -9.03 -15.66
CA ILE A 183 -6.10 -8.33 -15.68
C ILE A 183 -6.47 -7.98 -17.13
N ARG A 184 -7.36 -8.79 -17.72
CA ARG A 184 -7.81 -8.63 -19.11
C ARG A 184 -8.64 -7.36 -19.31
N ASN A 185 -9.57 -7.07 -18.39
CA ASN A 185 -10.45 -5.90 -18.45
C ASN A 185 -9.63 -4.61 -18.30
N ARG A 186 -9.61 -3.79 -19.37
CA ARG A 186 -8.83 -2.56 -19.43
C ARG A 186 -9.32 -1.49 -18.45
N GLN A 187 -10.63 -1.38 -18.23
CA GLN A 187 -11.21 -0.39 -17.32
C GLN A 187 -10.83 -0.73 -15.87
N HIS A 188 -10.98 -1.98 -15.46
CA HIS A 188 -10.60 -2.43 -14.11
C HIS A 188 -9.09 -2.23 -13.85
N PHE A 189 -8.25 -2.53 -14.85
CA PHE A 189 -6.82 -2.26 -14.74
C PHE A 189 -6.52 -0.77 -14.52
N HIS A 190 -7.18 0.14 -15.25
CA HIS A 190 -7.01 1.58 -15.07
C HIS A 190 -7.45 2.05 -13.68
N ILE A 191 -8.55 1.52 -13.14
CA ILE A 191 -9.01 1.82 -11.76
C ILE A 191 -7.92 1.41 -10.75
N ILE A 192 -7.43 0.17 -10.85
CA ILE A 192 -6.38 -0.36 -9.98
C ILE A 192 -5.10 0.47 -10.11
N GLN A 193 -4.66 0.76 -11.34
CA GLN A 193 -3.44 1.53 -11.58
C GLN A 193 -3.55 2.94 -10.98
N ARG A 194 -4.69 3.61 -11.16
CA ARG A 194 -4.94 4.94 -10.56
C ARG A 194 -4.90 4.87 -9.04
N ALA A 195 -5.53 3.87 -8.43
CA ALA A 195 -5.54 3.72 -6.99
C ALA A 195 -4.15 3.43 -6.41
N ILE A 196 -3.37 2.58 -7.09
CA ILE A 196 -1.95 2.33 -6.76
C ILE A 196 -1.16 3.64 -6.81
N GLN A 197 -1.33 4.44 -7.87
CA GLN A 197 -0.67 5.73 -7.98
C GLN A 197 -1.09 6.65 -6.83
N GLN A 198 -2.38 6.71 -6.49
CA GLN A 198 -2.88 7.52 -5.40
C GLN A 198 -2.29 7.10 -4.05
N GLN A 199 -2.13 5.80 -3.82
CA GLN A 199 -1.59 5.23 -2.59
C GLN A 199 -0.09 5.49 -2.42
N PHE A 200 0.72 5.31 -3.48
CA PHE A 200 2.18 5.34 -3.36
C PHE A 200 2.85 6.65 -3.79
N THR A 201 2.20 7.47 -4.62
CA THR A 201 2.83 8.74 -5.01
C THR A 201 2.72 9.81 -3.93
N GLY A 202 1.89 9.63 -2.89
CA GLY A 202 1.65 10.62 -1.83
C GLY A 202 1.12 11.97 -2.34
N LEU A 203 0.94 12.10 -3.66
CA LEU A 203 0.47 13.30 -4.32
C LEU A 203 -1.05 13.40 -4.22
N SER A 204 -1.77 12.29 -4.06
CA SER A 204 -3.24 12.34 -3.99
C SER A 204 -3.75 13.08 -2.76
N THR A 205 -3.15 12.89 -1.58
CA THR A 205 -3.53 13.64 -0.37
C THR A 205 -3.14 15.11 -0.48
N ILE A 206 -1.93 15.42 -0.94
CA ILE A 206 -1.52 16.83 -1.12
C ILE A 206 -2.39 17.54 -2.18
N TYR A 207 -2.73 16.89 -3.29
CA TYR A 207 -3.63 17.45 -4.31
C TYR A 207 -5.08 17.52 -3.85
N GLN A 208 -5.57 16.53 -3.08
CA GLN A 208 -6.91 16.59 -2.51
C GLN A 208 -7.03 17.70 -1.47
N TYR A 209 -6.05 17.85 -0.56
CA TYR A 209 -6.04 18.93 0.43
C TYR A 209 -5.84 20.30 -0.22
N SER A 210 -4.95 20.44 -1.22
CA SER A 210 -4.77 21.71 -1.94
C SER A 210 -5.97 22.04 -2.84
N TYR A 211 -6.65 21.06 -3.42
CA TYR A 211 -7.90 21.27 -4.18
C TYR A 211 -9.06 21.66 -3.26
N LEU A 212 -9.25 20.96 -2.13
CA LEU A 212 -10.22 21.35 -1.10
C LEU A 212 -9.93 22.76 -0.56
N PHE A 213 -8.67 23.07 -0.28
CA PHE A 213 -8.25 24.41 0.13
C PHE A 213 -8.54 25.46 -0.95
N PHE A 214 -8.30 25.15 -2.22
CA PHE A 214 -8.63 26.05 -3.34
C PHE A 214 -10.13 26.29 -3.47
N ILE A 215 -10.96 25.25 -3.36
CA ILE A 215 -12.43 25.36 -3.36
C ILE A 215 -12.90 26.23 -2.19
N LEU A 216 -12.34 26.05 -0.98
CA LEU A 216 -12.66 26.88 0.18
C LEU A 216 -12.27 28.35 -0.03
N CYS A 217 -11.08 28.61 -0.59
CA CYS A 217 -10.64 29.97 -0.94
C CYS A 217 -11.57 30.62 -1.97
N LEU A 218 -11.99 29.90 -3.02
CA LEU A 218 -12.93 30.41 -4.01
C LEU A 218 -14.30 30.72 -3.40
N ALA A 219 -14.80 29.86 -2.50
CA ALA A 219 -16.05 30.09 -1.79
C ALA A 219 -15.98 31.35 -0.91
N GLU A 220 -14.89 31.54 -0.16
CA GLU A 220 -14.70 32.73 0.67
C GLU A 220 -14.60 34.01 -0.17
N MET A 221 -13.86 33.97 -1.29
CA MET A 221 -13.78 35.10 -2.22
C MET A 221 -15.14 35.45 -2.84
N SER A 222 -15.96 34.44 -3.14
CA SER A 222 -17.33 34.64 -3.64
C SER A 222 -18.22 35.34 -2.59
N GLN A 223 -18.15 34.91 -1.33
CA GLN A 223 -18.89 35.56 -0.24
C GLN A 223 -18.47 37.02 -0.01
N LYS A 224 -17.16 37.32 -0.11
CA LYS A 224 -16.66 38.71 0.02
C LYS A 224 -17.18 39.61 -1.10
N LYS A 225 -17.28 39.11 -2.35
CA LYS A 225 -17.85 39.87 -3.47
C LYS A 225 -19.34 40.17 -3.26
N LYS A 226 -20.11 39.22 -2.72
CA LYS A 226 -21.54 39.42 -2.44
C LYS A 226 -21.77 40.51 -1.39
N LYS A 227 -21.03 40.47 -0.27
CA LYS A 227 -21.09 41.53 0.76
C LYS A 227 -20.70 42.90 0.23
N LYS A 228 -19.66 43.01 -0.62
CA LYS A 228 -19.24 44.29 -1.20
C LYS A 228 -20.32 44.92 -2.09
N ASN A 229 -21.06 44.12 -2.85
CA ASN A 229 -22.15 44.62 -3.70
C ASN A 229 -23.36 45.07 -2.89
N GLU A 230 -23.70 44.39 -1.79
CA GLU A 230 -24.76 44.81 -0.87
C GLU A 230 -24.42 46.16 -0.22
N THR A 231 -23.17 46.36 0.21
CA THR A 231 -22.72 47.65 0.76
C THR A 231 -22.82 48.80 -0.25
N ILE A 232 -22.51 48.56 -1.53
CA ILE A 232 -22.59 49.59 -2.60
C ILE A 232 -24.05 49.96 -2.92
N GLN A 233 -24.99 49.01 -2.88
CA GLN A 233 -26.40 49.34 -3.09
C GLN A 233 -27.00 50.16 -1.95
N ILE A 234 -26.53 49.96 -0.71
CA ILE A 234 -26.99 50.72 0.45
C ILE A 234 -26.45 52.17 0.41
N THR A 235 -25.21 52.40 -0.05
CA THR A 235 -24.66 53.75 -0.23
C THR A 235 -25.21 54.47 -1.47
N GLY A 236 -25.51 53.75 -2.56
CA GLY A 236 -26.12 54.34 -3.77
C GLY A 236 -27.54 54.88 -3.54
N LYS A 237 -28.34 54.22 -2.70
CA LYS A 237 -29.70 54.69 -2.37
C LYS A 237 -29.75 55.89 -1.43
N ARG A 238 -28.69 56.18 -0.66
CA ARG A 238 -28.65 57.36 0.23
C ARG A 238 -28.34 58.68 -0.50
N ASN A 239 -27.71 58.63 -1.67
CA ASN A 239 -27.38 59.85 -2.43
C ASN A 239 -28.48 60.29 -3.42
N ALA A 240 -29.53 59.49 -3.62
CA ALA A 240 -30.64 59.81 -4.53
C ALA A 240 -31.86 60.44 -3.83
N VAL A 241 -31.85 60.59 -2.50
CA VAL A 241 -32.96 61.18 -1.72
C VAL A 241 -32.47 62.44 -0.98
N GLN A 242 -31.79 63.34 -1.70
CA GLN A 242 -31.40 64.66 -1.19
C GLN A 242 -31.50 65.73 -2.27
N GLN A 243 -32.65 65.80 -2.94
CA GLN A 243 -33.09 67.03 -3.60
C GLN A 243 -34.60 67.18 -3.39
N GLN A 244 -34.95 67.93 -2.34
CA GLN A 244 -36.03 68.90 -2.24
C GLN A 244 -36.55 68.96 -0.80
N SER A 245 -36.69 70.20 -0.32
CA SER A 245 -37.43 70.66 0.86
C SER A 245 -36.58 71.29 1.99
N PRO A 246 -37.15 72.29 2.69
CA PRO A 246 -36.44 73.47 3.16
C PRO A 246 -36.15 73.47 4.66
N ILE A 247 -35.10 74.23 5.00
CA ILE A 247 -34.81 74.94 6.27
C ILE A 247 -35.50 74.33 7.50
N GLN A 248 -34.79 73.42 8.19
CA GLN A 248 -35.06 73.06 9.58
C GLN A 248 -33.86 73.41 10.46
N PRO A 249 -34.10 73.74 11.75
CA PRO A 249 -33.09 74.27 12.67
C PRO A 249 -32.05 73.21 13.09
N PRO A 250 -30.89 73.64 13.61
CA PRO A 250 -29.72 72.78 13.76
C PRO A 250 -29.93 71.77 14.89
N MET A 251 -30.16 70.50 14.51
CA MET A 251 -30.05 69.37 15.41
C MET A 251 -28.65 68.75 15.35
N THR A 252 -28.17 68.43 16.54
CA THR A 252 -26.87 67.92 16.94
C THR A 252 -26.34 66.77 16.08
N ALA A 253 -25.09 66.92 15.63
CA ALA A 253 -24.36 65.93 14.84
C ALA A 253 -24.18 64.60 15.60
N PRO A 254 -24.46 63.43 14.99
CA PRO A 254 -24.23 62.14 15.62
C PRO A 254 -22.73 61.83 15.66
N ARG A 255 -22.19 61.74 16.89
CA ARG A 255 -20.77 61.57 17.21
C ARG A 255 -20.19 60.16 16.95
N ASN A 256 -20.97 59.24 16.36
CA ASN A 256 -20.65 57.80 16.32
C ASN A 256 -19.98 57.28 15.03
N THR A 257 -19.78 58.12 14.00
CA THR A 257 -19.23 57.65 12.71
C THR A 257 -17.72 57.38 12.75
N SER A 258 -17.00 57.99 13.69
CA SER A 258 -15.55 57.85 13.84
C SER A 258 -15.15 56.47 14.37
N GLU A 259 -15.90 55.94 15.34
CA GLU A 259 -15.56 54.68 16.01
C GLU A 259 -15.77 53.47 15.09
N GLN A 260 -16.82 53.46 14.27
CA GLN A 260 -17.03 52.40 13.27
C GLN A 260 -15.91 52.36 12.23
N ILE A 261 -15.43 53.53 11.77
CA ILE A 261 -14.31 53.59 10.80
C ILE A 261 -13.02 53.06 11.43
N GLN A 262 -12.77 53.33 12.72
CA GLN A 262 -11.61 52.78 13.42
C GLN A 262 -11.71 51.26 13.63
N GLN A 263 -12.91 50.75 13.93
CA GLN A 263 -13.14 49.31 14.08
C GLN A 263 -12.87 48.56 12.77
N THR A 264 -13.39 49.04 11.64
CA THR A 264 -13.16 48.42 10.32
C THR A 264 -11.69 48.45 9.92
N ARG A 265 -10.94 49.51 10.28
CA ARG A 265 -9.49 49.56 10.06
C ARG A 265 -8.74 48.49 10.86
N LYS A 266 -9.11 48.25 12.13
CA LYS A 266 -8.51 47.20 12.97
C LYS A 266 -8.82 45.79 12.44
N GLU A 267 -10.02 45.56 11.91
CA GLU A 267 -10.37 44.26 11.32
C GLU A 267 -9.58 43.99 10.03
N ASN A 268 -9.44 45.00 9.17
CA ASN A 268 -8.67 44.87 7.93
C ASN A 268 -7.18 44.62 8.21
N THR A 269 -6.57 45.30 9.19
CA THR A 269 -5.17 45.03 9.56
C THR A 269 -4.97 43.62 10.13
N MET A 270 -5.94 43.10 10.89
CA MET A 270 -5.89 41.71 11.38
C MET A 270 -5.99 40.69 10.24
N ILE A 271 -6.82 40.96 9.22
CA ILE A 271 -6.95 40.09 8.05
C ILE A 271 -5.65 40.08 7.24
N ASP A 272 -5.04 41.25 7.01
CA ASP A 272 -3.77 41.35 6.28
C ASP A 272 -2.64 40.62 7.00
N ALA A 273 -2.57 40.72 8.34
CA ALA A 273 -1.61 39.99 9.14
C ALA A 273 -1.80 38.45 9.03
N LYS A 274 -3.04 37.97 9.02
CA LYS A 274 -3.34 36.55 8.81
C LYS A 274 -2.95 36.09 7.40
N LEU A 275 -3.19 36.91 6.39
CA LEU A 275 -2.81 36.60 5.01
C LEU A 275 -1.29 36.51 4.86
N GLN A 276 -0.53 37.43 5.48
CA GLN A 276 0.93 37.39 5.52
C GLN A 276 1.48 36.17 6.25
N HIS A 277 0.84 35.76 7.35
CA HIS A 277 1.21 34.53 8.05
C HIS A 277 0.98 33.29 7.18
N CYS A 278 -0.14 33.22 6.46
CA CYS A 278 -0.42 32.12 5.54
C CYS A 278 0.55 32.04 4.36
N THR A 279 0.93 33.19 3.76
CA THR A 279 1.94 33.21 2.69
C THR A 279 3.30 32.77 3.22
N LYS A 280 3.69 33.19 4.42
CA LYS A 280 4.93 32.73 5.07
C LYS A 280 4.94 31.20 5.27
N LEU A 281 3.89 30.63 5.85
CA LEU A 281 3.78 29.17 6.00
C LEU A 281 3.86 28.43 4.67
N ASN A 282 3.22 28.96 3.62
CA ASN A 282 3.26 28.33 2.30
C ASN A 282 4.69 28.35 1.69
N THR A 283 5.44 29.43 1.91
CA THR A 283 6.86 29.50 1.51
C THR A 283 7.74 28.52 2.30
N GLU A 284 7.49 28.34 3.59
CA GLU A 284 8.21 27.37 4.43
C GLU A 284 7.93 25.92 3.98
N ILE A 285 6.67 25.58 3.73
CA ILE A 285 6.28 24.26 3.22
C ILE A 285 6.94 23.99 1.85
N THR A 286 6.95 24.98 0.95
CA THR A 286 7.60 24.87 -0.36
C THR A 286 9.12 24.65 -0.22
N THR A 287 9.74 25.32 0.75
CA THR A 287 11.16 25.16 1.06
C THR A 287 11.46 23.74 1.57
N ILE A 288 10.67 23.23 2.52
CA ILE A 288 10.81 21.87 3.06
C ILE A 288 10.63 20.82 1.95
N MET A 289 9.65 21.01 1.05
CA MET A 289 9.46 20.10 -0.09
C MET A 289 10.66 20.10 -1.05
N THR A 290 11.24 21.27 -1.31
CA THR A 290 12.42 21.41 -2.17
C THR A 290 13.64 20.74 -1.52
N GLN A 291 13.84 20.92 -0.22
CA GLN A 291 14.88 20.24 0.55
C GLN A 291 14.70 18.71 0.53
N LYS A 292 13.48 18.21 0.71
CA LYS A 292 13.20 16.76 0.65
C LYS A 292 13.51 16.18 -0.73
N LYS A 293 13.16 16.87 -1.82
CA LYS A 293 13.53 16.47 -3.19
C LYS A 293 15.04 16.41 -3.38
N LEU A 294 15.77 17.41 -2.85
CA LEU A 294 17.22 17.45 -2.91
C LEU A 294 17.85 16.26 -2.15
N VAL A 295 17.38 15.96 -0.94
CA VAL A 295 17.88 14.82 -0.14
C VAL A 295 17.66 13.49 -0.88
N MET A 296 16.49 13.30 -1.50
CA MET A 296 16.23 12.10 -2.32
C MET A 296 17.14 12.03 -3.55
N ALA A 297 17.39 13.15 -4.22
CA ALA A 297 18.32 13.20 -5.35
C ALA A 297 19.75 12.82 -4.94
N ILE A 298 20.24 13.34 -3.81
CA ILE A 298 21.55 12.98 -3.25
C ILE A 298 21.61 11.49 -2.91
N GLY A 299 20.56 10.94 -2.30
CA GLY A 299 20.46 9.51 -2.01
C GLY A 299 20.57 8.64 -3.27
N ASN A 300 19.86 9.02 -4.34
CA ASN A 300 19.92 8.32 -5.62
C ASN A 300 21.31 8.37 -6.27
N ILE A 301 22.01 9.51 -6.21
CA ILE A 301 23.38 9.65 -6.71
C ILE A 301 24.33 8.72 -5.94
N LYS A 302 24.23 8.66 -4.60
CA LYS A 302 25.05 7.76 -3.77
C LYS A 302 24.81 6.28 -4.13
N ILE A 303 23.55 5.89 -4.33
CA ILE A 303 23.19 4.52 -4.75
C ILE A 303 23.78 4.20 -6.12
N GLN A 304 23.70 5.13 -7.09
CA GLN A 304 24.30 4.91 -8.41
C GLN A 304 25.82 4.78 -8.35
N ASN A 305 26.50 5.62 -7.56
CA ASN A 305 27.95 5.54 -7.37
C ASN A 305 28.36 4.21 -6.71
N PHE A 306 27.60 3.73 -5.74
CA PHE A 306 27.82 2.42 -5.12
C PHE A 306 27.67 1.27 -6.13
N LYS A 307 26.64 1.32 -6.99
CA LYS A 307 26.45 0.35 -8.09
C LYS A 307 27.61 0.36 -9.09
N LYS A 308 28.10 1.55 -9.48
CA LYS A 308 29.28 1.67 -10.37
C LYS A 308 30.54 1.12 -9.73
N LYS A 309 30.75 1.32 -8.41
CA LYS A 309 31.92 0.81 -7.69
C LYS A 309 31.89 -0.73 -7.58
N THR A 310 30.73 -1.31 -7.28
CA THR A 310 30.57 -2.77 -7.21
C THR A 310 30.72 -3.45 -8.57
N GLN A 311 30.27 -2.82 -9.66
CA GLN A 311 30.52 -3.31 -11.02
C GLN A 311 31.99 -3.29 -11.46
N LYS A 312 32.84 -2.45 -10.87
CA LYS A 312 34.28 -2.43 -11.18
C LYS A 312 35.09 -3.48 -10.41
N ILE A 313 34.53 -4.00 -9.31
CA ILE A 313 35.18 -5.00 -8.45
C ILE A 313 34.87 -6.42 -8.93
N LEU A 314 33.74 -6.60 -9.62
CA LEU A 314 33.34 -7.84 -10.30
C LEU A 314 33.94 -7.91 -11.70
#